data_AF-T0SG91-F1
#
_entry.id   AF-T0SG91-F1
#
_cell.length_a   1.000
_cell.length_b   1.000
_cell.length_c   1.000
_cell.angle_alpha   90.00
_cell.angle_beta   90.00
_cell.angle_gamma   90.00
#
_symmetry.space_group_name_H-M   'P 1'
#
loop_
_entity.id
_entity.type
_entity.pdbx_description
1 polymer ?
#
loop_
_entity_poly.entity_id
_entity_poly.type
_entity_poly.pdbx_seq_one_letter_code
_entity_poly.pdbx_strand_id
1 'polypeptide(L)'
;MNKMFLFLPLFFFLSCQQQQENQQVSNQTKVSSQVLTKENKWKNESTIKFLFLEESKIEHIDIFISQARKWEKYINLNFEFHKIDKTRTGLLTPKFWRKTILVKFDPSSSGGSSKLGNGYDDSLFIKSFMTIGTDNHIQSLKGVILHEIGHALGLKHEHQHPDTNYYEDEEQLKLICALYNIKEKEECSVNFKREERNDQNEVSQYDRFSIMHYNSIDGAKLNNGYALTSGSLNLSLSDKIFIAKIYPKKEPLTLEQIERMHEIDVEQEKIEFRESLKNEICEITESSELCGSSAPYTIVINGFAVGCFEDINTAYQFEHNFCGVD
;
A
#
# COMPACT_ATOMS: atom_id res chain seq x y z
N MET A 1 -49.59 18.02 50.76
CA MET A 1 -48.74 19.22 50.99
C MET A 1 -47.33 18.75 51.30
N ASN A 2 -46.35 19.47 50.75
CA ASN A 2 -44.90 19.45 50.96
C ASN A 2 -44.03 18.30 50.43
N LYS A 3 -43.26 18.68 49.40
CA LYS A 3 -42.00 18.12 48.92
C LYS A 3 -40.90 18.32 49.98
N MET A 4 -39.95 17.38 50.06
CA MET A 4 -38.54 17.73 50.29
C MET A 4 -37.64 16.66 49.65
N PHE A 5 -36.78 17.11 48.73
CA PHE A 5 -35.64 16.38 48.18
C PHE A 5 -34.51 16.34 49.21
N LEU A 6 -33.69 15.28 49.22
CA LEU A 6 -32.22 15.37 49.02
C LEU A 6 -31.53 13.98 49.08
N PHE A 7 -30.84 13.68 47.98
CA PHE A 7 -29.54 13.01 47.79
C PHE A 7 -29.25 11.54 48.19
N LEU A 8 -28.72 10.86 47.15
CA LEU A 8 -28.00 9.57 47.00
C LEU A 8 -26.87 9.31 48.03
N PRO A 9 -26.41 8.04 48.25
CA PRO A 9 -25.76 7.25 47.18
C PRO A 9 -26.04 5.74 47.07
N LEU A 10 -25.78 5.28 45.84
CA LEU A 10 -25.45 3.96 45.33
C LEU A 10 -25.19 2.84 46.36
N PHE A 11 -25.81 1.68 46.15
CA PHE A 11 -25.15 0.44 45.72
C PHE A 11 -26.23 -0.60 45.37
N PHE A 12 -26.52 -0.77 44.08
CA PHE A 12 -27.36 -1.87 43.59
C PHE A 12 -26.45 -3.04 43.21
N PHE A 13 -26.53 -4.13 43.97
CA PHE A 13 -26.35 -5.47 43.43
C PHE A 13 -27.72 -5.95 42.94
N LEU A 14 -27.85 -6.32 41.67
CA LEU A 14 -28.68 -7.46 41.24
C LEU A 14 -28.36 -7.83 39.79
N SER A 15 -28.15 -9.13 39.59
CA SER A 15 -28.06 -9.83 38.31
C SER A 15 -29.37 -9.76 37.50
N CYS A 16 -29.30 -9.55 36.18
CA CYS A 16 -30.22 -10.16 35.20
C CYS A 16 -29.70 -10.04 33.75
N GLN A 17 -30.07 -11.05 32.95
CA GLN A 17 -29.76 -11.29 31.54
C GLN A 17 -30.33 -10.26 30.55
N GLN A 18 -29.70 -10.24 29.36
CA GLN A 18 -30.15 -9.71 28.05
C GLN A 18 -30.35 -8.19 27.99
N GLN A 19 -29.70 -7.47 27.07
CA GLN A 19 -29.81 -7.68 25.63
C GLN A 19 -28.44 -7.74 24.94
N GLN A 20 -28.18 -8.88 24.30
CA GLN A 20 -27.47 -8.87 23.03
C GLN A 20 -28.37 -8.08 22.06
N GLU A 21 -27.97 -6.86 21.69
CA GLU A 21 -28.47 -6.29 20.46
C GLU A 21 -27.94 -7.15 19.32
N ASN A 22 -28.79 -8.08 18.88
CA ASN A 22 -28.81 -8.58 17.52
C ASN A 22 -28.99 -7.36 16.59
N GLN A 23 -27.90 -6.67 16.27
CA GLN A 23 -27.79 -6.15 14.92
C GLN A 23 -27.48 -7.36 14.04
N GLN A 24 -28.53 -7.93 13.46
CA GLN A 24 -28.43 -8.50 12.13
C GLN A 24 -27.93 -7.37 11.22
N VAL A 25 -26.60 -7.20 11.15
CA VAL A 25 -25.98 -6.40 10.11
C VAL A 25 -26.22 -7.19 8.84
N SER A 26 -27.20 -6.73 8.09
CA SER A 26 -27.50 -7.20 6.75
C SER A 26 -26.21 -7.30 5.94
N ASN A 27 -25.99 -8.47 5.33
CA ASN A 27 -25.01 -8.69 4.26
C ASN A 27 -25.31 -7.75 3.08
N GLN A 28 -24.82 -6.53 3.17
CA GLN A 28 -24.51 -5.68 2.03
C GLN A 28 -23.01 -5.42 2.09
N THR A 29 -22.24 -6.36 1.55
CA THR A 29 -20.81 -6.22 1.30
C THR A 29 -20.62 -5.06 0.32
N LYS A 30 -20.45 -3.85 0.86
CA LYS A 30 -20.18 -2.63 0.11
C LYS A 30 -18.67 -2.48 0.05
N VAL A 31 -18.05 -3.22 -0.86
CA VAL A 31 -16.59 -3.27 -1.00
C VAL A 31 -16.14 -2.44 -2.19
N SER A 32 -15.23 -1.47 -2.00
CA SER A 32 -14.47 -0.83 -3.08
C SER A 32 -13.53 0.27 -2.53
N SER A 33 -12.28 0.40 -2.99
CA SER A 33 -11.40 1.58 -2.73
C SER A 33 -10.32 1.83 -3.78
N GLN A 34 -9.82 3.08 -3.93
CA GLN A 34 -8.95 3.66 -4.99
C GLN A 34 -9.56 4.78 -5.88
N VAL A 35 -8.65 5.61 -6.43
CA VAL A 35 -8.90 6.65 -7.44
C VAL A 35 -8.08 6.38 -8.70
N LEU A 36 -8.72 6.42 -9.87
CA LEU A 36 -8.06 6.36 -11.18
C LEU A 36 -8.72 7.36 -12.14
N THR A 37 -7.91 8.17 -12.84
CA THR A 37 -8.42 9.03 -13.93
C THR A 37 -8.54 8.21 -15.20
N LYS A 38 -9.73 8.19 -15.81
CA LYS A 38 -10.07 7.34 -16.96
C LYS A 38 -9.12 7.48 -18.14
N GLU A 39 -8.60 8.69 -18.37
CA GLU A 39 -7.66 8.98 -19.46
C GLU A 39 -6.30 8.28 -19.29
N ASN A 40 -5.88 8.01 -18.04
CA ASN A 40 -4.62 7.35 -17.73
C ASN A 40 -4.70 5.82 -17.84
N LYS A 41 -5.89 5.27 -18.13
CA LYS A 41 -6.09 3.82 -18.19
C LYS A 41 -5.37 3.20 -19.39
N TRP A 42 -4.73 2.06 -19.19
CA TRP A 42 -4.32 1.23 -20.32
C TRP A 42 -5.54 0.63 -21.04
N LYS A 43 -5.42 0.40 -22.34
CA LYS A 43 -6.43 -0.41 -23.04
C LYS A 43 -6.36 -1.85 -22.52
N ASN A 44 -7.49 -2.48 -22.18
CA ASN A 44 -7.55 -3.91 -21.86
C ASN A 44 -6.83 -4.76 -22.92
N GLU A 45 -6.30 -5.89 -22.48
CA GLU A 45 -5.49 -6.85 -23.26
C GLU A 45 -4.15 -6.27 -23.75
N SER A 46 -3.78 -5.05 -23.33
CA SER A 46 -2.46 -4.51 -23.62
C SER A 46 -1.37 -5.30 -22.91
N THR A 47 -0.23 -5.41 -23.58
CA THR A 47 1.02 -5.85 -22.96
C THR A 47 1.85 -4.63 -22.54
N ILE A 48 2.12 -4.53 -21.24
CA ILE A 48 3.05 -3.57 -20.65
C ILE A 48 4.40 -4.28 -20.53
N LYS A 49 5.45 -3.64 -21.02
CA LYS A 49 6.82 -4.16 -20.97
C LYS A 49 7.58 -3.43 -19.86
N PHE A 50 8.17 -4.19 -18.94
CA PHE A 50 9.13 -3.67 -17.97
C PHE A 50 10.53 -3.95 -18.50
N LEU A 51 11.32 -2.90 -18.72
CA LEU A 51 12.69 -2.98 -19.17
C LEU A 51 13.63 -2.59 -18.03
N PHE A 52 14.30 -3.58 -17.46
CA PHE A 52 15.30 -3.37 -16.40
C PHE A 52 16.63 -2.91 -16.99
N LEU A 53 17.30 -2.01 -16.28
CA LEU A 53 18.64 -1.56 -16.66
C LEU A 53 19.67 -2.69 -16.52
N GLU A 54 20.77 -2.59 -17.25
CA GLU A 54 21.82 -3.62 -17.32
C GLU A 54 22.41 -3.92 -15.93
N GLU A 55 22.63 -2.88 -15.15
CA GLU A 55 23.16 -2.90 -13.79
C GLU A 55 22.18 -3.46 -12.74
N SER A 56 20.92 -3.68 -13.11
CA SER A 56 19.91 -4.20 -12.18
C SER A 56 20.28 -5.59 -11.68
N LYS A 57 20.33 -5.77 -10.35
CA LYS A 57 20.56 -7.07 -9.71
C LYS A 57 19.42 -8.04 -10.05
N ILE A 58 19.76 -9.30 -10.31
CA ILE A 58 18.77 -10.34 -10.66
C ILE A 58 17.77 -10.55 -9.53
N GLU A 59 18.21 -10.55 -8.28
CA GLU A 59 17.34 -10.66 -7.11
C GLU A 59 16.25 -9.59 -7.08
N HIS A 60 16.60 -8.31 -7.31
CA HIS A 60 15.62 -7.22 -7.36
C HIS A 60 14.63 -7.39 -8.53
N ILE A 61 15.11 -7.91 -9.67
CA ILE A 61 14.26 -8.23 -10.82
C ILE A 61 13.28 -9.36 -10.46
N ASP A 62 13.74 -10.43 -9.82
CA ASP A 62 12.90 -11.57 -9.43
C ASP A 62 11.82 -11.16 -8.43
N ILE A 63 12.17 -10.32 -7.45
CA ILE A 63 11.20 -9.73 -6.52
C ILE A 63 10.19 -8.87 -7.27
N PHE A 64 10.67 -8.05 -8.20
CA PHE A 64 9.80 -7.20 -9.02
C PHE A 64 8.79 -8.02 -9.81
N ILE A 65 9.26 -9.06 -10.51
CA ILE A 65 8.42 -9.97 -11.28
C ILE A 65 7.39 -10.62 -10.37
N SER A 66 7.81 -11.14 -9.22
CA SER A 66 6.90 -11.76 -8.24
C SER A 66 5.78 -10.81 -7.80
N GLN A 67 6.11 -9.56 -7.46
CA GLN A 67 5.10 -8.56 -7.07
C GLN A 67 4.21 -8.16 -8.25
N ALA A 68 4.76 -8.00 -9.45
CA ALA A 68 4.00 -7.72 -10.66
C ALA A 68 2.96 -8.82 -10.96
N ARG A 69 3.34 -10.10 -10.77
CA ARG A 69 2.43 -11.24 -10.94
C ARG A 69 1.25 -11.20 -9.96
N LYS A 70 1.37 -10.57 -8.78
CA LYS A 70 0.24 -10.41 -7.84
C LYS A 70 -0.88 -9.56 -8.46
N TRP A 71 -0.55 -8.46 -9.15
CA TRP A 71 -1.51 -7.64 -9.87
C TRP A 71 -2.16 -8.38 -11.05
N GLU A 72 -1.38 -9.14 -11.84
CA GLU A 72 -1.87 -9.87 -13.03
C GLU A 72 -3.00 -10.87 -12.76
N LYS A 73 -3.06 -11.41 -11.53
CA LYS A 73 -4.16 -12.29 -11.10
C LYS A 73 -5.52 -11.63 -11.27
N TYR A 74 -5.61 -10.30 -11.10
CA TYR A 74 -6.86 -9.55 -11.04
C TYR A 74 -7.18 -8.73 -12.28
N ILE A 75 -6.19 -8.51 -13.17
CA ILE A 75 -6.33 -7.61 -14.32
C ILE A 75 -6.39 -8.36 -15.66
N ASN A 76 -6.88 -7.65 -16.67
CA ASN A 76 -6.84 -8.02 -18.08
C ASN A 76 -5.77 -7.20 -18.82
N LEU A 77 -4.55 -7.28 -18.33
CA LEU A 77 -3.34 -6.76 -18.94
C LEU A 77 -2.28 -7.85 -18.85
N ASN A 78 -1.27 -7.79 -19.71
CA ASN A 78 -0.14 -8.72 -19.69
C ASN A 78 1.13 -7.98 -19.36
N PHE A 79 2.01 -8.58 -18.57
CA PHE A 79 3.34 -8.08 -18.29
C PHE A 79 4.40 -8.92 -19.00
N GLU A 80 5.30 -8.22 -19.67
CA GLU A 80 6.51 -8.76 -20.26
C GLU A 80 7.72 -8.14 -19.58
N PHE A 81 8.72 -8.96 -19.30
CA PHE A 81 9.90 -8.56 -18.54
C PHE A 81 11.14 -8.72 -19.42
N HIS A 82 11.91 -7.65 -19.53
CA HIS A 82 13.10 -7.58 -20.37
C HIS A 82 14.22 -6.95 -19.56
N LYS A 83 15.46 -7.35 -19.80
CA LYS A 83 16.65 -6.70 -19.26
C LYS A 83 17.47 -6.14 -20.42
N ILE A 84 17.99 -4.93 -20.28
CA ILE A 84 18.91 -4.36 -21.27
C ILE A 84 20.13 -5.26 -21.36
N ASP A 85 20.37 -5.72 -22.59
CA ASP A 85 21.56 -6.45 -22.98
C ASP A 85 22.16 -5.71 -24.18
N LYS A 86 23.30 -5.03 -23.95
CA LYS A 86 23.99 -4.23 -24.98
C LYS A 86 24.45 -5.07 -26.17
N THR A 87 24.52 -6.40 -26.03
CA THR A 87 24.84 -7.30 -27.14
C THR A 87 23.62 -7.60 -28.03
N ARG A 88 22.41 -7.33 -27.54
CA ARG A 88 21.13 -7.49 -28.26
C ARG A 88 20.61 -6.15 -28.78
N THR A 89 21.20 -5.66 -29.85
CA THR A 89 20.84 -4.38 -30.50
C THR A 89 19.40 -4.33 -31.06
N GLY A 90 18.74 -5.49 -31.23
CA GLY A 90 17.38 -5.59 -31.76
C GLY A 90 16.25 -5.22 -30.79
N LEU A 91 16.52 -5.09 -29.49
CA LEU A 91 15.47 -4.74 -28.50
C LEU A 91 15.00 -3.29 -28.62
N LEU A 92 15.81 -2.37 -29.15
CA LEU A 92 15.56 -0.93 -29.01
C LEU A 92 14.80 -0.32 -30.20
N THR A 93 13.96 -1.10 -30.88
CA THR A 93 13.14 -0.59 -32.00
C THR A 93 12.04 0.36 -31.50
N PRO A 94 11.60 1.34 -32.31
CA PRO A 94 10.47 2.22 -31.95
C PRO A 94 9.20 1.44 -31.53
N LYS A 95 8.96 0.28 -32.14
CA LYS A 95 7.83 -0.61 -31.79
C LYS A 95 7.99 -1.20 -30.40
N PHE A 96 9.19 -1.63 -30.03
CA PHE A 96 9.46 -2.16 -28.70
C PHE A 96 9.22 -1.10 -27.63
N TRP A 97 9.58 0.17 -27.88
CA TRP A 97 9.43 1.25 -26.90
C TRP A 97 7.99 1.65 -26.56
N ARG A 98 6.99 1.19 -27.33
CA ARG A 98 5.58 1.44 -27.01
C ARG A 98 5.16 0.63 -25.80
N LYS A 99 4.48 1.27 -24.84
CA LYS A 99 4.05 0.63 -23.58
C LYS A 99 5.22 -0.01 -22.83
N THR A 100 6.38 0.66 -22.83
CA THR A 100 7.59 0.19 -22.15
C THR A 100 7.94 1.13 -21.02
N ILE A 101 8.06 0.55 -19.84
CA ILE A 101 8.45 1.20 -18.60
C ILE A 101 9.90 0.84 -18.34
N LEU A 102 10.80 1.83 -18.30
CA LEU A 102 12.16 1.60 -17.84
C LEU A 102 12.16 1.56 -16.33
N VAL A 103 12.70 0.49 -15.75
CA VAL A 103 12.77 0.29 -14.30
C VAL A 103 14.20 0.55 -13.82
N LYS A 104 14.37 1.55 -12.97
CA LYS A 104 15.62 1.87 -12.28
C LYS A 104 15.50 1.48 -10.81
N PHE A 105 16.43 0.68 -10.32
CA PHE A 105 16.59 0.44 -8.89
C PHE A 105 17.58 1.47 -8.30
N ASP A 106 17.17 2.16 -7.24
CA ASP A 106 17.96 3.19 -6.59
C ASP A 106 18.39 2.75 -5.18
N PRO A 107 19.68 2.50 -4.93
CA PRO A 107 20.18 2.09 -3.62
C PRO A 107 20.33 3.25 -2.64
N SER A 108 20.05 4.49 -3.06
CA SER A 108 20.12 5.68 -2.21
C SER A 108 18.75 6.17 -1.71
N SER A 109 17.69 5.41 -1.99
CA SER A 109 16.31 5.75 -1.67
C SER A 109 15.59 4.56 -1.05
N SER A 110 14.73 4.82 -0.07
CA SER A 110 13.72 3.91 0.45
C SER A 110 12.34 4.08 -0.19
N GLY A 111 12.13 5.15 -0.98
CA GLY A 111 10.88 5.42 -1.70
C GLY A 111 10.97 5.14 -3.19
N GLY A 112 9.81 5.12 -3.87
CA GLY A 112 9.70 4.95 -5.31
C GLY A 112 9.08 6.15 -6.02
N SER A 113 9.02 6.07 -7.35
CA SER A 113 8.19 6.95 -8.16
C SER A 113 7.83 6.31 -9.50
N SER A 114 6.62 6.58 -9.97
CA SER A 114 6.13 6.10 -11.25
C SER A 114 5.14 7.09 -11.86
N LYS A 115 5.06 7.08 -13.20
CA LYS A 115 3.98 7.79 -13.90
C LYS A 115 2.68 7.01 -13.77
N LEU A 116 1.57 7.74 -13.89
CA LEU A 116 0.24 7.16 -13.91
C LEU A 116 -0.04 6.48 -15.26
N GLY A 117 -0.24 5.17 -15.21
CA GLY A 117 -0.87 4.40 -16.27
C GLY A 117 -0.23 4.60 -17.66
N ASN A 118 -1.06 4.90 -18.65
CA ASN A 118 -0.67 5.07 -20.04
C ASN A 118 0.19 6.33 -20.32
N GLY A 119 0.54 7.13 -19.30
CA GLY A 119 1.53 8.22 -19.42
C GLY A 119 2.95 7.75 -19.78
N TYR A 120 3.18 6.43 -19.79
CA TYR A 120 4.36 5.78 -20.37
C TYR A 120 4.24 5.50 -21.88
N ASP A 121 3.04 5.59 -22.48
CA ASP A 121 2.82 5.43 -23.94
C ASP A 121 3.07 6.73 -24.72
N ASP A 122 3.78 7.69 -24.11
CA ASP A 122 4.18 8.94 -24.73
C ASP A 122 5.52 8.86 -25.47
N SER A 123 5.66 9.77 -26.44
CA SER A 123 6.53 9.72 -27.63
C SER A 123 8.02 9.31 -27.46
N LEU A 124 8.66 9.05 -28.60
CA LEU A 124 9.91 8.29 -28.78
C LEU A 124 11.20 8.89 -28.19
N PHE A 125 11.19 10.09 -27.58
CA PHE A 125 12.44 10.84 -27.36
C PHE A 125 12.82 11.12 -25.90
N ILE A 126 11.88 11.08 -24.95
CA ILE A 126 12.20 11.23 -23.52
C ILE A 126 11.49 10.11 -22.76
N LYS A 127 12.26 9.12 -22.32
CA LYS A 127 11.73 7.97 -21.58
C LYS A 127 11.80 8.24 -20.09
N SER A 128 10.64 8.21 -19.45
CA SER A 128 10.52 8.32 -18.01
C SER A 128 10.81 6.97 -17.37
N PHE A 129 11.43 7.02 -16.21
CA PHE A 129 11.68 5.84 -15.39
C PHE A 129 10.51 5.60 -14.44
N MET A 130 10.28 4.34 -14.11
CA MET A 130 9.83 3.95 -12.79
C MET A 130 11.08 3.77 -11.93
N THR A 131 11.12 4.42 -10.77
CA THR A 131 12.23 4.29 -9.82
C THR A 131 11.75 3.49 -8.62
N ILE A 132 12.53 2.48 -8.23
CA ILE A 132 12.28 1.65 -7.06
C ILE A 132 13.43 1.85 -6.07
N GLY A 133 13.12 2.40 -4.89
CA GLY A 133 14.07 2.49 -3.79
C GLY A 133 14.42 1.11 -3.22
N THR A 134 15.70 0.86 -2.99
CA THR A 134 16.22 -0.43 -2.50
C THR A 134 17.00 -0.31 -1.19
N ASP A 135 17.06 0.90 -0.60
CA ASP A 135 17.60 1.12 0.74
C ASP A 135 16.55 0.78 1.80
N ASN A 136 16.16 -0.49 1.85
CA ASN A 136 15.00 -0.98 2.59
C ASN A 136 15.18 -2.45 2.96
N HIS A 137 14.50 -2.88 4.03
CA HIS A 137 14.27 -4.29 4.26
C HIS A 137 13.47 -4.91 3.10
N ILE A 138 13.69 -6.20 2.83
CA ILE A 138 13.12 -6.92 1.68
C ILE A 138 11.59 -6.81 1.57
N GLN A 139 10.91 -6.78 2.72
CA GLN A 139 9.45 -6.67 2.76
C GLN A 139 8.98 -5.27 2.36
N SER A 140 9.66 -4.22 2.82
CA SER A 140 9.41 -2.84 2.39
C SER A 140 9.66 -2.68 0.89
N LEU A 141 10.70 -3.33 0.33
CA LEU A 141 10.93 -3.34 -1.12
C LEU A 141 9.75 -3.95 -1.89
N LYS A 142 9.18 -5.07 -1.41
CA LYS A 142 7.98 -5.68 -2.04
C LYS A 142 6.80 -4.71 -2.04
N GLY A 143 6.55 -4.05 -0.91
CA GLY A 143 5.49 -3.03 -0.79
C GLY A 143 5.69 -1.86 -1.76
N VAL A 144 6.90 -1.28 -1.80
CA VAL A 144 7.25 -0.20 -2.74
C VAL A 144 7.01 -0.65 -4.18
N ILE A 145 7.44 -1.85 -4.57
CA ILE A 145 7.20 -2.35 -5.93
C ILE A 145 5.70 -2.46 -6.23
N LEU A 146 4.91 -3.03 -5.33
CA LEU A 146 3.46 -3.17 -5.53
C LEU A 146 2.80 -1.79 -5.72
N HIS A 147 3.22 -0.81 -4.91
CA HIS A 147 2.75 0.58 -4.97
C HIS A 147 3.07 1.24 -6.32
N GLU A 148 4.34 1.18 -6.74
CA GLU A 148 4.77 1.78 -8.00
C GLU A 148 4.13 1.10 -9.22
N ILE A 149 3.90 -0.22 -9.16
CA ILE A 149 3.13 -0.92 -10.19
C ILE A 149 1.67 -0.45 -10.17
N GLY A 150 1.08 -0.18 -9.01
CA GLY A 150 -0.24 0.44 -8.89
C GLY A 150 -0.34 1.76 -9.64
N HIS A 151 0.65 2.65 -9.46
CA HIS A 151 0.77 3.87 -10.28
C HIS A 151 0.91 3.58 -11.77
N ALA A 152 1.78 2.64 -12.15
CA ALA A 152 1.91 2.22 -13.55
C ALA A 152 0.63 1.59 -14.10
N LEU A 153 -0.32 1.15 -13.27
CA LEU A 153 -1.66 0.72 -13.67
C LEU A 153 -2.69 1.86 -13.70
N GLY A 154 -2.30 3.07 -13.30
CA GLY A 154 -3.10 4.29 -13.35
C GLY A 154 -3.72 4.69 -12.00
N LEU A 155 -3.39 3.99 -10.92
CA LEU A 155 -3.91 4.28 -9.58
C LEU A 155 -3.23 5.51 -8.99
N LYS A 156 -4.02 6.39 -8.37
CA LYS A 156 -3.51 7.51 -7.57
C LYS A 156 -3.39 7.09 -6.10
N HIS A 157 -2.77 7.95 -5.28
CA HIS A 157 -2.66 7.67 -3.86
C HIS A 157 -4.02 7.70 -3.16
N GLU A 158 -4.19 6.79 -2.20
CA GLU A 158 -5.43 6.62 -1.46
C GLU A 158 -5.68 7.74 -0.46
N HIS A 159 -4.63 8.39 0.07
CA HIS A 159 -4.81 9.55 0.93
C HIS A 159 -5.38 10.76 0.19
N GLN A 160 -5.23 10.82 -1.14
CA GLN A 160 -5.83 11.85 -1.98
C GLN A 160 -7.32 11.57 -2.25
N HIS A 161 -7.88 10.47 -1.76
CA HIS A 161 -9.27 10.10 -1.97
C HIS A 161 -10.24 11.23 -1.50
N PRO A 162 -11.31 11.54 -2.24
CA PRO A 162 -12.18 12.69 -1.96
C PRO A 162 -12.88 12.69 -0.59
N ASP A 163 -13.05 11.50 -0.02
CA ASP A 163 -13.70 11.34 1.30
C ASP A 163 -12.70 11.37 2.46
N THR A 164 -11.40 11.54 2.20
CA THR A 164 -10.44 11.76 3.29
C THR A 164 -10.51 13.20 3.76
N ASN A 165 -10.20 13.44 5.04
CA ASN A 165 -10.09 14.80 5.56
C ASN A 165 -8.72 15.05 6.16
N TYR A 166 -7.64 14.67 5.47
CA TYR A 166 -6.27 14.71 6.01
C TYR A 166 -5.72 16.10 6.31
N TYR A 167 -6.24 17.11 5.64
CA TYR A 167 -5.97 18.50 5.92
C TYR A 167 -7.27 19.29 5.69
N GLU A 168 -7.48 20.30 6.52
CA GLU A 168 -8.66 21.17 6.49
C GLU A 168 -8.44 22.42 5.64
N ASP A 169 -7.19 22.85 5.48
CA ASP A 169 -6.80 24.05 4.73
C ASP A 169 -5.42 23.93 4.05
N GLU A 170 -5.05 24.93 3.25
CA GLU A 170 -3.74 24.99 2.56
C GLU A 170 -2.55 25.05 3.54
N GLU A 171 -2.72 25.56 4.77
CA GLU A 171 -1.62 25.67 5.74
C GLU A 171 -1.28 24.31 6.34
N GLN A 172 -2.29 23.51 6.70
CA GLN A 172 -2.10 22.12 7.10
C GLN A 172 -1.49 21.27 5.98
N LEU A 173 -1.89 21.50 4.72
CA LEU A 173 -1.28 20.84 3.57
C LEU A 173 0.22 21.18 3.44
N LYS A 174 0.59 22.46 3.62
CA LYS A 174 2.00 22.88 3.61
C LYS A 174 2.81 22.24 4.75
N LEU A 175 2.22 22.13 5.94
CA LEU A 175 2.88 21.46 7.08
C LEU A 175 3.14 19.99 6.79
N ILE A 176 2.15 19.28 6.23
CA ILE A 176 2.32 17.89 5.77
C ILE A 176 3.46 17.84 4.75
N CYS A 177 3.45 18.66 3.71
CA CYS A 177 4.51 18.67 2.68
C CYS A 177 5.90 18.94 3.26
N ALA A 178 6.01 19.84 4.25
CA ALA A 178 7.27 20.12 4.93
C ALA A 178 7.82 18.90 5.68
N LEU A 179 6.96 18.03 6.24
CA LEU A 179 7.39 16.76 6.87
C LEU A 179 8.09 15.82 5.88
N TYR A 180 7.78 15.93 4.58
CA TYR A 180 8.41 15.15 3.51
C TYR A 180 9.52 15.92 2.78
N ASN A 181 9.99 17.04 3.34
CA ASN A 181 10.97 17.94 2.71
C ASN A 181 10.55 18.48 1.33
N ILE A 182 9.25 18.48 1.03
CA ILE A 182 8.70 19.03 -0.22
C ILE A 182 8.49 20.53 -0.02
N LYS A 183 9.28 21.32 -0.74
CA LYS A 183 9.28 22.79 -0.64
C LYS A 183 8.45 23.45 -1.74
N GLU A 184 8.35 22.81 -2.90
CA GLU A 184 7.63 23.35 -4.05
C GLU A 184 6.12 23.12 -3.91
N LYS A 185 5.32 24.18 -4.10
CA LYS A 185 3.86 24.13 -3.92
C LYS A 185 3.21 23.19 -4.94
N GLU A 186 3.74 23.15 -6.14
CA GLU A 186 3.27 22.29 -7.24
C GLU A 186 3.50 20.82 -6.91
N GLU A 187 4.69 20.46 -6.43
CA GLU A 187 5.02 19.10 -5.99
C GLU A 187 4.16 18.67 -4.80
N CYS A 188 3.98 19.57 -3.83
CA CYS A 188 3.08 19.37 -2.69
C CYS A 188 1.64 19.11 -3.15
N SER A 189 1.17 19.88 -4.13
CA SER A 189 -0.18 19.72 -4.68
C SER A 189 -0.33 18.41 -5.44
N VAL A 190 0.65 18.00 -6.25
CA VAL A 190 0.60 16.71 -6.97
C VAL A 190 0.55 15.53 -6.00
N ASN A 191 1.32 15.60 -4.91
CA ASN A 191 1.47 14.49 -3.98
C ASN A 191 0.36 14.38 -2.93
N PHE A 192 -0.22 15.50 -2.49
CA PHE A 192 -1.12 15.51 -1.33
C PHE A 192 -2.48 16.15 -1.59
N LYS A 193 -2.67 16.87 -2.71
CA LYS A 193 -3.97 17.48 -2.97
C LYS A 193 -5.03 16.39 -3.16
N ARG A 194 -6.15 16.58 -2.48
CA ARG A 194 -7.35 15.76 -2.59
C ARG A 194 -7.89 15.79 -4.03
N GLU A 195 -8.28 14.63 -4.50
CA GLU A 195 -8.95 14.42 -5.77
C GLU A 195 -10.41 14.90 -5.70
N GLU A 196 -10.92 15.37 -6.83
CA GLU A 196 -12.31 15.78 -6.95
C GLU A 196 -13.19 14.61 -7.41
N ARG A 197 -14.40 14.52 -6.85
CA ARG A 197 -15.45 13.64 -7.38
C ARG A 197 -15.98 14.26 -8.68
N ASN A 198 -15.59 13.68 -9.81
CA ASN A 198 -16.07 14.06 -11.12
C ASN A 198 -16.18 12.84 -12.04
N ASP A 199 -16.85 12.99 -13.19
CA ASP A 199 -17.09 11.90 -14.13
C ASP A 199 -15.81 11.36 -14.82
N GLN A 200 -14.68 12.05 -14.68
CA GLN A 200 -13.38 11.64 -15.24
C GLN A 200 -12.63 10.68 -14.31
N ASN A 201 -12.97 10.66 -13.03
CA ASN A 201 -12.36 9.82 -12.04
C ASN A 201 -13.25 8.61 -11.72
N GLU A 202 -12.70 7.40 -11.85
CA GLU A 202 -13.25 6.24 -11.18
C GLU A 202 -12.80 6.32 -9.72
N VAL A 203 -13.76 6.45 -8.81
CA VAL A 203 -13.53 6.60 -7.38
C VAL A 203 -14.35 5.53 -6.67
N SER A 204 -13.79 4.98 -5.61
CA SER A 204 -14.48 4.01 -4.77
C SER A 204 -14.71 4.55 -3.35
N GLN A 205 -14.76 3.72 -2.31
CA GLN A 205 -14.74 4.19 -0.93
C GLN A 205 -13.29 4.35 -0.49
N TYR A 206 -13.06 4.96 0.65
CA TYR A 206 -11.70 5.11 1.16
C TYR A 206 -11.23 3.82 1.87
N ASP A 207 -10.02 3.33 1.59
CA ASP A 207 -9.37 2.20 2.29
C ASP A 207 -8.00 2.56 2.85
N ARG A 208 -7.94 2.71 4.17
CA ARG A 208 -6.69 2.98 4.89
C ARG A 208 -5.64 1.87 4.78
N PHE A 209 -6.02 0.65 4.38
CA PHE A 209 -5.12 -0.49 4.22
C PHE A 209 -4.74 -0.72 2.75
N SER A 210 -5.13 0.17 1.85
CA SER A 210 -4.71 0.10 0.45
C SER A 210 -3.19 0.16 0.34
N ILE A 211 -2.63 -0.61 -0.59
CA ILE A 211 -1.22 -0.47 -0.97
C ILE A 211 -0.91 0.95 -1.46
N MET A 212 -1.91 1.70 -1.95
CA MET A 212 -1.78 3.05 -2.47
C MET A 212 -1.81 4.13 -1.40
N HIS A 213 -1.92 3.78 -0.11
CA HIS A 213 -1.98 4.75 0.99
C HIS A 213 -0.59 5.17 1.50
N TYR A 214 -0.36 6.47 1.68
CA TYR A 214 0.81 6.99 2.38
C TYR A 214 0.60 6.96 3.91
N ASN A 215 1.06 5.88 4.55
CA ASN A 215 0.93 5.67 5.99
C ASN A 215 1.54 6.79 6.87
N SER A 216 2.55 7.49 6.36
CA SER A 216 3.16 8.63 7.06
C SER A 216 2.21 9.83 7.23
N ILE A 217 1.06 9.85 6.54
CA ILE A 217 -0.02 10.83 6.77
C ILE A 217 -0.89 10.45 7.97
N ASP A 218 -1.08 9.16 8.25
CA ASP A 218 -1.78 8.69 9.46
C ASP A 218 -0.95 9.02 10.73
N GLY A 219 0.37 8.81 10.68
CA GLY A 219 1.29 9.12 11.78
C GLY A 219 1.37 10.62 12.11
N ALA A 220 1.30 11.50 11.10
CA ALA A 220 1.30 12.95 11.28
C ALA A 220 0.04 13.49 11.98
N LYS A 221 -1.10 12.80 11.84
CA LYS A 221 -2.36 13.20 12.45
C LYS A 221 -2.56 12.71 13.87
N LEU A 222 -2.01 11.55 14.20
CA LEU A 222 -2.36 10.84 15.42
C LEU A 222 -1.38 11.08 16.58
N ASN A 223 -0.30 11.83 16.37
CA ASN A 223 0.68 12.21 17.41
C ASN A 223 1.19 11.01 18.23
N ASN A 224 1.14 9.81 17.65
CA ASN A 224 1.28 8.54 18.35
C ASN A 224 2.35 7.63 17.74
N GLY A 225 3.29 8.18 16.97
CA GLY A 225 4.49 7.44 16.55
C GLY A 225 4.25 6.26 15.60
N TYR A 226 3.01 5.96 15.21
CA TYR A 226 2.69 4.93 14.22
C TYR A 226 2.95 5.44 12.80
N ALA A 227 4.17 5.89 12.53
CA ALA A 227 4.71 5.89 11.18
C ALA A 227 5.23 4.46 10.93
N LEU A 228 4.34 3.55 10.56
CA LEU A 228 4.81 2.40 9.80
C LEU A 228 5.41 2.99 8.52
N THR A 229 6.74 2.95 8.43
CA THR A 229 7.55 3.42 7.30
C THR A 229 7.32 2.59 6.02
N SER A 230 6.30 1.74 6.03
CA SER A 230 5.71 1.13 4.85
C SER A 230 4.19 1.18 4.98
N GLY A 231 3.52 1.49 3.86
CA GLY A 231 2.11 1.20 3.60
C GLY A 231 1.70 -0.20 4.05
N SER A 232 0.44 -0.59 3.86
CA SER A 232 0.15 -2.02 3.75
C SER A 232 1.20 -2.67 2.83
N LEU A 233 1.86 -3.74 3.26
CA LEU A 233 2.92 -4.39 2.46
C LEU A 233 2.36 -5.26 1.33
N ASN A 234 1.02 -5.39 1.28
CA ASN A 234 0.31 -6.27 0.38
C ASN A 234 -0.95 -5.58 -0.18
N LEU A 235 -1.49 -6.15 -1.25
CA LEU A 235 -2.74 -5.68 -1.85
C LEU A 235 -3.92 -5.97 -0.92
N SER A 236 -4.69 -4.93 -0.57
CA SER A 236 -5.94 -5.09 0.17
C SER A 236 -7.00 -5.79 -0.68
N LEU A 237 -8.08 -6.24 -0.03
CA LEU A 237 -9.24 -6.78 -0.77
C LEU A 237 -9.83 -5.70 -1.70
N SER A 238 -9.92 -4.47 -1.22
CA SER A 238 -10.42 -3.33 -1.99
C SER A 238 -9.55 -3.05 -3.21
N ASP A 239 -8.22 -3.14 -3.08
CA ASP A 239 -7.30 -2.97 -4.21
C ASP A 239 -7.59 -3.98 -5.34
N LYS A 240 -7.77 -5.24 -4.96
CA LYS A 240 -8.04 -6.36 -5.88
C LYS A 240 -9.39 -6.20 -6.58
N ILE A 241 -10.42 -5.79 -5.84
CA ILE A 241 -11.77 -5.56 -6.39
C ILE A 241 -11.77 -4.38 -7.35
N PHE A 242 -11.18 -3.27 -6.96
CA PHE A 242 -11.17 -2.06 -7.78
C PHE A 242 -10.42 -2.31 -9.09
N ILE A 243 -9.21 -2.87 -9.02
CA ILE A 243 -8.42 -3.10 -10.22
C ILE A 243 -9.06 -4.13 -11.16
N ALA A 244 -9.78 -5.13 -10.63
CA ALA A 244 -10.54 -6.08 -11.43
C ALA A 244 -11.73 -5.42 -12.15
N LYS A 245 -12.37 -4.43 -11.52
CA LYS A 245 -13.39 -3.58 -12.17
C LYS A 245 -12.77 -2.69 -13.25
N ILE A 246 -11.59 -2.12 -12.99
CA ILE A 246 -10.90 -1.26 -13.97
C ILE A 246 -10.46 -2.09 -15.18
N TYR A 247 -9.80 -3.22 -14.98
CA TYR A 247 -9.27 -4.07 -16.05
C TYR A 247 -9.98 -5.43 -16.09
N PRO A 248 -11.28 -5.49 -16.47
CA PRO A 248 -12.05 -6.73 -16.38
C PRO A 248 -11.50 -7.77 -17.35
N LYS A 249 -11.30 -8.99 -16.83
CA LYS A 249 -11.00 -10.18 -17.64
C LYS A 249 -12.13 -10.44 -18.64
N LYS A 250 -11.82 -11.22 -19.70
CA LYS A 250 -12.80 -11.60 -20.73
C LYS A 250 -14.08 -12.18 -20.10
N GLU A 251 -13.86 -13.07 -19.14
CA GLU A 251 -14.88 -13.46 -18.16
C GLU A 251 -14.59 -12.68 -16.87
N PRO A 252 -15.40 -11.66 -16.52
CA PRO A 252 -15.17 -10.85 -15.33
C PRO A 252 -15.20 -11.71 -14.06
N LEU A 253 -14.26 -11.43 -13.14
CA LEU A 253 -14.27 -12.06 -11.83
C LEU A 253 -15.46 -11.56 -11.01
N THR A 254 -16.19 -12.47 -10.39
CA THR A 254 -17.22 -12.15 -9.39
C THR A 254 -16.57 -11.73 -8.07
N LEU A 255 -17.32 -11.01 -7.23
CA LEU A 255 -16.84 -10.61 -5.90
C LEU A 255 -16.41 -11.81 -5.06
N GLU A 256 -17.22 -12.88 -5.03
CA GLU A 256 -16.93 -14.12 -4.29
C GLU A 256 -15.62 -14.78 -4.76
N GLN A 257 -15.36 -14.77 -6.07
CA GLN A 257 -14.08 -15.28 -6.59
C GLN A 257 -12.90 -14.44 -6.13
N ILE A 258 -13.04 -13.11 -6.13
CA ILE A 258 -11.97 -12.20 -5.68
C ILE A 258 -11.71 -12.36 -4.19
N GLU A 259 -12.75 -12.47 -3.36
CA GLU A 259 -12.65 -12.72 -1.92
C GLU A 259 -11.90 -14.03 -1.64
N ARG A 260 -12.28 -15.12 -2.32
CA ARG A 260 -11.60 -16.40 -2.19
C ARG A 260 -10.13 -16.35 -2.62
N MET A 261 -9.84 -15.66 -3.72
CA MET A 261 -8.46 -15.45 -4.18
C MET A 261 -7.66 -14.60 -3.17
N HIS A 262 -8.30 -13.60 -2.55
CA HIS A 262 -7.68 -12.77 -1.53
C HIS A 262 -7.28 -13.59 -0.29
N GLU A 263 -8.15 -14.47 0.20
CA GLU A 263 -7.82 -15.37 1.32
C GLU A 263 -6.60 -16.26 1.02
N ILE A 264 -6.54 -16.83 -0.19
CA ILE A 264 -5.41 -17.65 -0.64
C ILE A 264 -4.12 -16.81 -0.70
N ASP A 265 -4.19 -15.61 -1.26
CA ASP A 265 -3.03 -14.71 -1.33
C ASP A 265 -2.51 -14.36 0.08
N VAL A 266 -3.41 -14.05 1.03
CA VAL A 266 -3.04 -13.71 2.42
C VAL A 266 -2.32 -14.88 3.10
N GLU A 267 -2.80 -16.11 2.93
CA GLU A 267 -2.13 -17.28 3.49
C GLU A 267 -0.77 -17.55 2.84
N GLN A 268 -0.66 -17.38 1.52
CA GLN A 268 0.62 -17.49 0.83
C GLN A 268 1.62 -16.43 1.31
N GLU A 269 1.17 -15.18 1.48
CA GLU A 269 1.99 -14.07 1.96
C GLU A 269 2.48 -14.32 3.39
N LYS A 270 1.66 -14.90 4.28
CA LYS A 270 2.09 -15.32 5.62
C LYS A 270 3.18 -16.38 5.56
N ILE A 271 3.07 -17.36 4.66
CA ILE A 271 4.08 -18.41 4.48
C ILE A 271 5.38 -17.80 3.97
N GLU A 272 5.34 -17.00 2.91
CA GLU A 272 6.51 -16.34 2.33
C GLU A 272 7.20 -15.41 3.35
N PHE A 273 6.41 -14.69 4.16
CA PHE A 273 6.94 -13.84 5.22
C PHE A 273 7.68 -14.68 6.26
N ARG A 274 7.06 -15.74 6.80
CA ARG A 274 7.70 -16.65 7.76
C ARG A 274 8.97 -17.26 7.19
N GLU A 275 8.96 -17.70 5.94
CA GLU A 275 10.16 -18.26 5.29
C GLU A 275 11.27 -17.24 5.15
N SER A 276 10.96 -15.98 4.88
CA SER A 276 11.96 -14.90 4.84
C SER A 276 12.61 -14.64 6.20
N LEU A 277 11.93 -14.98 7.31
CA LEU A 277 12.43 -14.74 8.66
C LEU A 277 13.24 -15.92 9.24
N LYS A 278 13.20 -17.11 8.63
CA LYS A 278 13.81 -18.34 9.20
C LYS A 278 15.32 -18.26 9.48
N ASN A 279 16.02 -17.29 8.90
CA ASN A 279 17.46 -17.11 9.09
C ASN A 279 17.82 -15.74 9.70
N GLU A 280 16.82 -14.93 10.05
CA GLU A 280 17.04 -13.56 10.51
C GLU A 280 17.05 -13.49 12.03
N ILE A 281 17.90 -12.60 12.56
CA ILE A 281 17.96 -12.33 13.99
C ILE A 281 16.77 -11.42 14.31
N CYS A 282 15.81 -11.98 15.05
CA CYS A 282 14.66 -11.27 15.58
C CYS A 282 14.98 -10.85 17.03
N GLU A 283 14.96 -9.55 17.30
CA GLU A 283 15.26 -8.98 18.60
C GLU A 283 14.11 -8.08 19.03
N ILE A 284 13.61 -8.29 20.26
CA ILE A 284 12.77 -7.28 20.92
C ILE A 284 13.70 -6.25 21.55
N THR A 285 13.59 -5.01 21.09
CA THR A 285 14.30 -3.87 21.66
C THR A 285 13.30 -2.97 22.38
N GLU A 286 13.66 -2.53 23.59
CA GLU A 286 12.89 -1.51 24.30
C GLU A 286 13.48 -0.15 23.96
N SER A 287 12.89 0.54 22.98
CA SER A 287 13.35 1.86 22.53
C SER A 287 12.20 2.71 22.02
N SER A 288 12.08 3.92 22.57
CA SER A 288 11.16 4.94 22.07
C SER A 288 11.67 5.65 20.81
N GLU A 289 12.89 5.39 20.36
CA GLU A 289 13.50 6.08 19.21
C GLU A 289 12.87 5.64 17.88
N LEU A 290 12.45 4.37 17.78
CA LEU A 290 11.91 3.79 16.54
C LEU A 290 10.38 3.88 16.47
N CYS A 291 9.71 3.64 17.59
CA CYS A 291 8.25 3.49 17.66
C CYS A 291 7.53 4.55 18.52
N GLY A 292 8.27 5.51 19.08
CA GLY A 292 7.72 6.54 19.96
C GLY A 292 7.43 6.03 21.38
N SER A 293 7.02 6.93 22.27
CA SER A 293 6.85 6.63 23.71
C SER A 293 5.61 5.81 24.06
N SER A 294 4.62 5.72 23.16
CA SER A 294 3.40 4.93 23.37
C SER A 294 3.55 3.44 23.07
N ALA A 295 4.59 3.05 22.33
CA ALA A 295 4.85 1.67 21.95
C ALA A 295 6.35 1.34 22.15
N PRO A 296 6.79 1.17 23.41
CA PRO A 296 8.21 1.10 23.74
C PRO A 296 8.87 -0.21 23.27
N TYR A 297 8.10 -1.24 22.95
CA TYR A 297 8.61 -2.53 22.50
C TYR A 297 8.63 -2.59 20.98
N THR A 298 9.83 -2.64 20.41
CA THR A 298 10.05 -2.71 18.97
C THR A 298 10.63 -4.07 18.62
N ILE A 299 9.97 -4.80 17.71
CA ILE A 299 10.60 -5.98 17.10
C ILE A 299 11.46 -5.50 15.96
N VAL A 300 12.74 -5.86 16.03
CA VAL A 300 13.77 -5.52 15.08
C VAL A 300 14.23 -6.79 14.40
N ILE A 301 14.27 -6.78 13.06
CA ILE A 301 14.79 -7.88 12.26
C ILE A 301 15.95 -7.31 11.44
N ASN A 302 17.16 -7.82 11.68
CA ASN A 302 18.40 -7.33 11.07
C ASN A 302 18.60 -5.80 11.17
N GLY A 303 18.26 -5.21 12.31
CA GLY A 303 18.40 -3.77 12.54
C GLY A 303 17.26 -2.92 11.99
N PHE A 304 16.23 -3.50 11.35
CA PHE A 304 15.03 -2.78 10.89
C PHE A 304 13.83 -3.05 11.80
N ALA A 305 13.16 -1.99 12.24
CA ALA A 305 11.91 -2.11 12.98
C ALA A 305 10.80 -2.69 12.08
N VAL A 306 10.17 -3.78 12.52
CA VAL A 306 9.10 -4.47 11.79
C VAL A 306 7.76 -4.48 12.55
N GLY A 307 7.76 -4.08 13.82
CA GLY A 307 6.55 -3.98 14.62
C GLY A 307 6.77 -3.18 15.89
N CYS A 308 5.75 -2.41 16.28
CA CYS A 308 5.73 -1.58 17.49
C CYS A 308 4.59 -2.06 18.39
N PHE A 309 4.88 -2.29 19.67
CA PHE A 309 3.92 -2.84 20.62
C PHE A 309 3.90 -2.01 21.90
N GLU A 310 2.69 -1.77 22.40
CA GLU A 310 2.45 -1.06 23.66
C GLU A 310 2.80 -1.94 24.87
N ASP A 311 2.72 -3.26 24.70
CA ASP A 311 3.01 -4.23 25.75
C ASP A 311 3.96 -5.34 25.28
N ILE A 312 4.84 -5.75 26.20
CA ILE A 312 5.90 -6.73 25.92
C ILE A 312 5.34 -8.13 25.67
N ASN A 313 4.18 -8.47 26.21
CA ASN A 313 3.59 -9.80 26.04
C ASN A 313 3.05 -9.99 24.62
N THR A 314 2.43 -8.96 24.04
CA THR A 314 2.02 -8.95 22.64
C THR A 314 3.24 -8.95 21.72
N ALA A 315 4.32 -8.25 22.10
CA ALA A 315 5.60 -8.34 21.37
C ALA A 315 6.15 -9.78 21.38
N TYR A 316 6.22 -10.44 22.55
CA TYR A 316 6.64 -11.85 22.65
C TYR A 316 5.70 -12.82 21.91
N GLN A 317 4.39 -12.60 21.97
CA GLN A 317 3.44 -13.41 21.20
C GLN A 317 3.64 -13.23 19.70
N PHE A 318 3.94 -12.02 19.25
CA PHE A 318 4.27 -11.78 17.86
C PHE A 318 5.61 -12.45 17.51
N GLU A 319 6.67 -12.24 18.28
CA GLU A 319 7.96 -12.90 18.07
C GLU A 319 7.81 -14.43 18.00
N HIS A 320 7.12 -15.05 18.94
CA HIS A 320 6.91 -16.50 18.97
C HIS A 320 6.11 -17.00 17.75
N ASN A 321 5.00 -16.33 17.41
CA ASN A 321 4.14 -16.74 16.29
C ASN A 321 4.73 -16.43 14.90
N PHE A 322 5.65 -15.47 14.80
CA PHE A 322 6.12 -14.92 13.53
C PHE A 322 7.61 -15.13 13.27
N CYS A 323 8.48 -14.99 14.28
CA CYS A 323 9.91 -15.25 14.18
C CYS A 323 10.27 -16.72 14.46
N GLY A 324 9.34 -17.52 14.99
CA GLY A 324 9.54 -18.96 15.17
C GLY A 324 10.62 -19.31 16.20
N VAL A 325 10.81 -18.44 17.19
CA VAL A 325 11.68 -18.70 18.34
C VAL A 325 10.94 -19.68 19.26
N ASP A 326 11.43 -20.92 19.33
CA ASP A 326 11.01 -21.93 20.31
C ASP A 326 11.46 -21.57 21.74
#